data_AF-A0A0M9IZM5-F1
#
_entry.id   AF-A0A0M9IZM5-F1
#
_cell.length_a   1.000
_cell.length_b   1.000
_cell.length_c   1.000
_cell.angle_alpha   90.00
_cell.angle_beta   90.00
_cell.angle_gamma   90.00
#
_symmetry.space_group_name_H-M   'P 1'
#
loop_
_entity.id
_entity.type
_entity.pdbx_description
1 polymer ?
#
loop_
_entity_poly.entity_id
_entity_poly.type
_entity_poly.pdbx_seq_one_letter_code
_entity_poly.pdbx_strand_id
1 'polypeptide(L)'
;MAEFVTVVPSGGITSANVQAALYELDQKKVSKDGTKWYGHGIGELVLIWDHLPGADIPPTNDPGFRYVKLTAADSYNTGVLTNESVSGSAPFIVATARVSLTGSPVDGLTISLINTERRAIRSGSSGTLQDDALQNMVGTVTMRGNAASVLVGGDGVMGAGNGATSGLSVELLGTTVATNVISFDASRSVRTAVETRMRNIGASFYMRVK
;
A
#
# COMPACT_ATOMS: atom_id res chain seq x y z
N MET A 1 -68.17 -19.82 -16.41
CA MET A 1 -66.94 -20.41 -16.96
C MET A 1 -65.80 -19.55 -16.46
N ALA A 2 -64.87 -20.11 -15.67
CA ALA A 2 -63.74 -19.34 -15.17
C ALA A 2 -62.70 -19.21 -16.29
N GLU A 3 -62.44 -17.97 -16.71
CA GLU A 3 -61.42 -17.65 -17.70
C GLU A 3 -60.05 -17.75 -17.02
N PHE A 4 -59.27 -18.77 -17.39
CA PHE A 4 -57.91 -18.91 -16.90
C PHE A 4 -57.01 -17.93 -17.64
N VAL A 5 -56.69 -16.81 -17.00
CA VAL A 5 -55.64 -15.89 -17.47
C VAL A 5 -54.31 -16.64 -17.42
N THR A 6 -53.80 -16.99 -18.59
CA THR A 6 -52.47 -17.60 -18.71
C THR A 6 -51.44 -16.47 -18.69
N VAL A 7 -50.85 -16.23 -17.51
CA VAL A 7 -49.70 -15.33 -17.39
C VAL A 7 -48.46 -16.09 -17.84
N VAL A 8 -47.92 -15.75 -19.02
CA VAL A 8 -46.59 -16.20 -19.43
C VAL A 8 -45.59 -15.18 -18.87
N PRO A 9 -44.82 -15.52 -17.81
CA PRO A 9 -43.82 -14.60 -17.30
C PRO A 9 -42.77 -14.34 -18.37
N SER A 10 -42.53 -13.07 -18.69
CA SER A 10 -41.52 -12.63 -19.65
C SER A 10 -40.12 -12.67 -19.01
N GLY A 11 -39.66 -13.88 -18.71
CA GLY A 11 -38.29 -14.19 -18.29
C GLY A 11 -38.02 -15.63 -18.67
N GLY A 12 -37.05 -15.87 -19.55
CA GLY A 12 -36.77 -17.16 -20.18
C GLY A 12 -36.40 -18.28 -19.19
N ILE A 13 -37.41 -18.87 -18.57
CA ILE A 13 -37.33 -20.13 -17.83
C ILE A 13 -37.76 -21.20 -18.83
N THR A 14 -36.82 -22.03 -19.27
CA THR A 14 -37.08 -23.08 -20.27
C THR A 14 -37.79 -24.30 -19.68
N SER A 15 -37.93 -24.33 -18.36
CA SER A 15 -38.50 -25.43 -17.60
C SER A 15 -39.99 -25.66 -17.87
N ALA A 16 -40.34 -26.91 -18.22
CA ALA A 16 -41.71 -27.32 -18.52
C ALA A 16 -42.57 -27.64 -17.28
N ASN A 17 -41.99 -27.64 -16.07
CA ASN A 17 -42.72 -27.86 -14.82
C ASN A 17 -42.12 -27.07 -13.66
N VAL A 18 -42.89 -26.92 -12.58
CA VAL A 18 -42.55 -26.10 -11.41
C VAL A 18 -41.27 -26.58 -10.72
N GLN A 19 -41.06 -27.90 -10.62
CA GLN A 19 -39.88 -28.47 -9.97
C GLN A 19 -38.60 -28.13 -10.75
N ALA A 20 -38.66 -28.24 -12.08
CA ALA A 20 -37.58 -27.86 -12.98
C ALA A 20 -37.36 -26.34 -12.97
N ALA A 21 -38.43 -25.54 -12.91
CA ALA A 21 -38.33 -24.08 -12.84
C ALA A 21 -37.67 -23.62 -11.53
N LEU A 22 -38.00 -24.27 -10.41
CA LEU A 22 -37.36 -24.02 -9.12
C LEU A 22 -35.87 -24.40 -9.16
N TYR A 23 -35.54 -25.53 -9.78
CA TYR A 23 -34.15 -25.97 -9.95
C TYR A 23 -33.35 -25.04 -10.89
N GLU A 24 -33.94 -24.61 -12.00
CA GLU A 24 -33.37 -23.65 -12.95
C GLU A 24 -33.19 -22.28 -12.30
N LEU A 25 -34.14 -21.84 -11.47
CA LEU A 25 -34.03 -20.62 -10.70
C LEU A 25 -32.90 -20.73 -9.66
N ASP A 26 -32.77 -21.86 -8.98
CA ASP A 26 -31.70 -22.06 -7.99
C ASP A 26 -30.31 -22.11 -8.62
N GLN A 27 -30.20 -22.65 -9.84
CA GLN A 27 -29.00 -22.60 -10.68
C GLN A 27 -28.69 -21.19 -11.20
N LYS A 28 -29.72 -20.37 -11.46
CA LYS A 28 -29.60 -18.99 -11.96
C LYS A 28 -29.43 -17.95 -10.85
N LYS A 29 -29.71 -18.29 -9.58
CA LYS A 29 -29.38 -17.44 -8.45
C LYS A 29 -27.86 -17.28 -8.43
N VAL A 30 -27.40 -16.03 -8.35
CA VAL A 30 -25.99 -15.71 -8.14
C VAL A 30 -25.52 -16.52 -6.93
N SER A 31 -24.49 -17.33 -7.11
CA SER A 31 -23.90 -18.13 -6.04
C SER A 31 -23.61 -17.22 -4.85
N LYS A 32 -24.02 -17.64 -3.64
CA LYS A 32 -23.84 -16.91 -2.37
C LYS A 32 -22.40 -16.41 -2.16
N ASP A 33 -21.43 -17.10 -2.73
CA ASP A 33 -20.00 -16.82 -2.62
C ASP A 33 -19.55 -15.57 -3.39
N GLY A 34 -20.33 -15.14 -4.40
CA GLY A 34 -20.07 -13.96 -5.23
C GLY A 34 -20.73 -12.67 -4.71
N THR A 35 -21.85 -12.79 -4.00
CA THR A 35 -22.74 -11.65 -3.68
C THR A 35 -22.04 -10.54 -2.90
N LYS A 36 -21.09 -10.86 -2.03
CA LYS A 36 -20.36 -9.84 -1.27
C LYS A 36 -19.49 -8.94 -2.16
N TRP A 37 -18.96 -9.48 -3.25
CA TRP A 37 -18.09 -8.73 -4.17
C TRP A 37 -18.88 -7.73 -5.02
N TYR A 38 -20.16 -8.00 -5.27
CA TYR A 38 -21.05 -7.07 -5.97
C TYR A 38 -21.35 -5.78 -5.17
N GLY A 39 -21.21 -5.83 -3.85
CA GLY A 39 -21.55 -4.71 -2.96
C GLY A 39 -20.53 -3.56 -2.95
N HIS A 40 -19.31 -3.79 -3.42
CA HIS A 40 -18.25 -2.77 -3.43
C HIS A 40 -18.33 -1.87 -4.65
N GLY A 41 -18.02 -0.58 -4.52
CA GLY A 41 -17.94 0.35 -5.63
C GLY A 41 -16.77 0.08 -6.57
N ILE A 42 -16.85 0.57 -7.80
CA ILE A 42 -15.71 0.55 -8.74
C ILE A 42 -14.66 1.56 -8.25
N GLY A 43 -13.39 1.14 -8.23
CA GLY A 43 -12.29 1.90 -7.63
C GLY A 43 -12.18 1.75 -6.11
N GLU A 44 -13.09 1.03 -5.46
CA GLU A 44 -13.01 0.77 -4.02
C GLU A 44 -11.88 -0.22 -3.71
N LEU A 45 -11.11 0.09 -2.66
CA LEU A 45 -10.06 -0.76 -2.14
C LEU A 45 -10.62 -1.72 -1.08
N VAL A 46 -10.34 -3.00 -1.25
CA VAL A 46 -10.69 -4.05 -0.30
C VAL A 46 -9.40 -4.67 0.24
N LEU A 47 -9.25 -4.62 1.56
CA LEU A 47 -8.14 -5.26 2.26
C LEU A 47 -8.47 -6.72 2.52
N ILE A 48 -7.56 -7.62 2.15
CA ILE A 48 -7.72 -9.06 2.35
C ILE A 48 -6.43 -9.64 2.95
N TRP A 49 -6.60 -10.46 3.98
CA TRP A 49 -5.55 -11.28 4.56
C TRP A 49 -5.32 -12.56 3.75
N ASP A 50 -4.95 -12.40 2.47
CA ASP A 50 -4.86 -13.51 1.50
C ASP A 50 -3.74 -14.53 1.78
N HIS A 51 -2.87 -14.24 2.76
CA HIS A 51 -1.90 -15.21 3.28
C HIS A 51 -2.52 -16.24 4.24
N LEU A 52 -3.74 -16.00 4.75
CA LEU A 52 -4.44 -16.93 5.63
C LEU A 52 -5.14 -18.00 4.78
N PRO A 53 -4.92 -19.30 5.06
CA PRO A 53 -5.66 -20.36 4.39
C PRO A 53 -7.17 -20.19 4.58
N GLY A 54 -7.93 -20.28 3.48
CA GLY A 54 -9.38 -20.11 3.50
C GLY A 54 -9.85 -18.66 3.56
N ALA A 55 -8.96 -17.66 3.46
CA ALA A 55 -9.37 -16.29 3.22
C ALA A 55 -10.11 -16.18 1.89
N ASP A 56 -11.26 -15.54 1.90
CA ASP A 56 -12.06 -15.38 0.70
C ASP A 56 -11.44 -14.30 -0.22
N ILE A 57 -10.90 -14.76 -1.35
CA ILE A 57 -10.33 -13.90 -2.39
C ILE A 57 -11.38 -13.73 -3.50
N PRO A 58 -11.58 -12.53 -4.08
CA PRO A 58 -12.57 -12.34 -5.13
C PRO A 58 -12.24 -13.25 -6.32
N PRO A 59 -13.20 -14.02 -6.85
CA PRO A 59 -12.94 -14.88 -8.00
C PRO A 59 -12.66 -14.05 -9.26
N THR A 60 -11.95 -14.66 -10.21
CA THR A 60 -11.53 -13.98 -11.46
C THR A 60 -12.46 -14.26 -12.64
N ASN A 61 -13.41 -15.18 -12.49
CA ASN A 61 -14.24 -15.76 -13.55
C ASN A 61 -15.73 -15.35 -13.47
N ASP A 62 -16.04 -14.24 -12.78
CA ASP A 62 -17.39 -13.70 -12.71
C ASP A 62 -17.61 -12.63 -13.80
N PRO A 63 -18.72 -12.66 -14.56
CA PRO A 63 -18.98 -11.69 -15.61
C PRO A 63 -19.39 -10.30 -15.09
N GLY A 64 -19.94 -10.22 -13.88
CA GLY A 64 -20.53 -9.03 -13.28
C GLY A 64 -19.61 -8.25 -12.36
N PHE A 65 -18.47 -8.83 -11.93
CA PHE A 65 -17.41 -8.08 -11.28
C PHE A 65 -16.02 -8.55 -11.69
N ARG A 66 -15.02 -7.67 -11.55
CA ARG A 66 -13.61 -8.03 -11.63
C ARG A 66 -12.81 -7.19 -10.68
N TYR A 67 -11.89 -7.83 -9.97
CA TYR A 67 -10.90 -7.17 -9.14
C TYR A 67 -9.52 -7.32 -9.73
N VAL A 68 -8.64 -6.41 -9.36
CA VAL A 68 -7.20 -6.51 -9.54
C VAL A 68 -6.54 -6.52 -8.17
N LYS A 69 -5.53 -7.37 -7.99
CA LYS A 69 -4.64 -7.31 -6.84
C LYS A 69 -3.62 -6.22 -7.13
N LEU A 70 -3.40 -5.29 -6.21
CA LEU A 70 -2.52 -4.14 -6.45
C LEU A 70 -1.03 -4.51 -6.28
N THR A 71 -0.62 -5.61 -6.93
CA THR A 71 0.71 -6.23 -6.91
C THR A 71 1.18 -6.42 -8.34
N ALA A 72 2.40 -5.97 -8.63
CA ALA A 72 3.04 -6.14 -9.93
C ALA A 72 3.34 -7.61 -10.24
N ALA A 73 3.17 -7.98 -11.50
CA ALA A 73 3.37 -9.30 -12.06
C ALA A 73 2.61 -10.42 -11.31
N ASP A 74 1.49 -10.10 -10.66
CA ASP A 74 0.69 -11.09 -9.94
C ASP A 74 -0.24 -11.85 -10.90
N SER A 75 -0.19 -13.18 -10.83
CA SER A 75 -1.01 -14.09 -11.64
C SER A 75 -2.52 -13.81 -11.56
N TYR A 76 -3.00 -13.24 -10.45
CA TYR A 76 -4.40 -12.85 -10.26
C TYR A 76 -4.88 -11.83 -11.31
N ASN A 77 -3.96 -11.01 -11.84
CA ASN A 77 -4.24 -9.91 -12.76
C ASN A 77 -4.17 -10.30 -14.24
N THR A 78 -3.93 -11.58 -14.54
CA THR A 78 -3.76 -12.08 -15.91
C THR A 78 -4.89 -11.59 -16.82
N GLY A 79 -4.51 -10.90 -17.91
CA GLY A 79 -5.43 -10.38 -18.93
C GLY A 79 -6.22 -9.12 -18.54
N VAL A 80 -5.96 -8.52 -17.37
CA VAL A 80 -6.68 -7.33 -16.88
C VAL A 80 -5.76 -6.12 -16.68
N LEU A 81 -4.47 -6.37 -16.42
CA LEU A 81 -3.46 -5.32 -16.34
C LEU A 81 -2.51 -5.40 -17.54
N THR A 82 -2.12 -4.23 -18.03
CA THR A 82 -1.15 -4.03 -19.13
C THR A 82 -0.20 -2.91 -18.74
N ASN A 83 0.91 -2.74 -19.47
CA ASN A 83 1.90 -1.68 -19.22
C ASN A 83 2.33 -1.61 -17.75
N GLU A 84 2.52 -2.76 -17.11
CA GLU A 84 3.05 -2.80 -15.75
C GLU A 84 4.48 -2.29 -15.75
N SER A 85 4.79 -1.41 -14.80
CA SER A 85 6.10 -0.82 -14.60
C SER A 85 6.42 -0.87 -13.12
N VAL A 86 7.63 -1.32 -12.78
CA VAL A 86 8.20 -1.24 -11.43
C VAL A 86 9.56 -0.58 -11.56
N SER A 87 9.77 0.52 -10.83
CA SER A 87 11.00 1.30 -10.89
C SER A 87 11.42 1.78 -9.50
N GLY A 88 12.67 2.22 -9.40
CA GLY A 88 13.27 2.64 -8.14
C GLY A 88 13.81 1.50 -7.29
N SER A 89 14.22 1.83 -6.08
CA SER A 89 14.73 0.90 -5.07
C SER A 89 14.13 1.24 -3.73
N ALA A 90 13.96 0.25 -2.85
CA ALA A 90 13.47 0.48 -1.49
C ALA A 90 14.26 1.62 -0.81
N PRO A 91 13.59 2.60 -0.16
CA PRO A 91 12.14 2.66 0.11
C PRO A 91 11.28 3.25 -1.02
N PHE A 92 11.86 3.86 -2.06
CA PHE A 92 11.16 4.62 -3.10
C PHE A 92 10.81 3.76 -4.33
N ILE A 93 10.06 2.68 -4.10
CA ILE A 93 9.53 1.86 -5.21
C ILE A 93 8.26 2.53 -5.76
N VAL A 94 8.23 2.70 -7.07
CA VAL A 94 7.03 3.16 -7.80
C VAL A 94 6.58 2.04 -8.73
N ALA A 95 5.34 1.60 -8.59
CA ALA A 95 4.77 0.50 -9.34
C ALA A 95 3.40 0.88 -9.89
N THR A 96 3.24 0.83 -11.21
CA THR A 96 2.01 1.25 -11.90
C THR A 96 1.58 0.21 -12.93
N ALA A 97 0.28 0.16 -13.21
CA ALA A 97 -0.28 -0.62 -14.31
C ALA A 97 -1.42 0.14 -14.98
N ARG A 98 -1.72 -0.21 -16.23
CA ARG A 98 -2.92 0.24 -16.94
C ARG A 98 -3.98 -0.85 -16.90
N VAL A 99 -5.18 -0.50 -16.43
CA VAL A 99 -6.34 -1.39 -16.54
C VAL A 99 -6.68 -1.59 -18.01
N SER A 100 -6.85 -2.83 -18.44
CA SER A 100 -7.19 -3.21 -19.81
C SER A 100 -8.29 -4.28 -19.74
N LEU A 101 -9.52 -3.84 -19.52
CA LEU A 101 -10.68 -4.70 -19.39
C LEU A 101 -11.90 -4.07 -20.05
N THR A 102 -12.34 -4.66 -21.17
CA THR A 102 -13.52 -4.18 -21.88
C THR A 102 -14.76 -4.23 -20.99
N GLY A 103 -15.52 -3.12 -20.98
CA GLY A 103 -16.71 -2.95 -20.15
C GLY A 103 -16.43 -2.53 -18.70
N SER A 104 -15.17 -2.31 -18.33
CA SER A 104 -14.81 -1.61 -17.10
C SER A 104 -14.97 -0.09 -17.27
N PRO A 105 -15.63 0.62 -16.35
CA PRO A 105 -15.64 2.09 -16.33
C PRO A 105 -14.27 2.73 -16.08
N VAL A 106 -13.29 1.97 -15.61
CA VAL A 106 -11.91 2.41 -15.40
C VAL A 106 -10.95 1.82 -16.43
N ASP A 107 -11.49 1.29 -17.53
CA ASP A 107 -10.68 0.76 -18.64
C ASP A 107 -9.75 1.84 -19.17
N GLY A 108 -8.48 1.48 -19.27
CA GLY A 108 -7.43 2.33 -19.78
C GLY A 108 -6.86 3.37 -18.84
N LEU A 109 -7.34 3.43 -17.59
CA LEU A 109 -6.74 4.28 -16.56
C LEU A 109 -5.50 3.61 -15.98
N THR A 110 -4.53 4.45 -15.57
CA THR A 110 -3.34 4.00 -14.86
C THR A 110 -3.62 3.98 -13.37
N ILE A 111 -3.20 2.92 -12.69
CA ILE A 111 -3.40 2.68 -11.27
C ILE A 111 -2.05 2.38 -10.60
N SER A 112 -1.93 2.72 -9.33
CA SER A 112 -0.77 2.37 -8.52
C SER A 112 -0.91 0.97 -7.92
N LEU A 113 0.16 0.20 -7.97
CA LEU A 113 0.26 -1.16 -7.42
C LEU A 113 0.80 -1.07 -5.99
N ILE A 114 -0.04 -0.54 -5.10
CA ILE A 114 0.34 -0.14 -3.73
C ILE A 114 0.86 -1.28 -2.85
N ASN A 115 0.53 -2.54 -3.13
CA ASN A 115 1.11 -3.68 -2.40
C ASN A 115 2.59 -3.84 -2.75
N THR A 116 2.96 -3.59 -4.01
CA THR A 116 4.36 -3.63 -4.47
C THR A 116 5.14 -2.43 -3.95
N GLU A 117 4.54 -1.24 -3.97
CA GLU A 117 5.15 -0.03 -3.38
C GLU A 117 5.22 -0.07 -1.85
N ARG A 118 4.43 -0.95 -1.21
CA ARG A 118 4.18 -0.97 0.24
C ARG A 118 3.66 0.36 0.78
N ARG A 119 2.96 1.14 -0.06
CA ARG A 119 2.50 2.49 0.26
C ARG A 119 1.28 2.45 1.18
N ALA A 120 1.29 3.28 2.22
CA ALA A 120 0.15 3.44 3.12
C ALA A 120 -0.90 4.41 2.54
N ILE A 121 -2.18 4.11 2.74
CA ILE A 121 -3.30 4.98 2.35
C ILE A 121 -3.65 5.89 3.52
N ARG A 122 -3.88 7.18 3.22
CA ARG A 122 -4.31 8.19 4.19
C ARG A 122 -5.33 9.14 3.56
N SER A 123 -6.07 9.86 4.39
CA SER A 123 -6.97 10.92 3.90
C SER A 123 -6.18 12.07 3.26
N GLY A 124 -6.77 12.67 2.22
CA GLY A 124 -6.15 13.74 1.43
C GLY A 124 -6.77 13.81 0.02
N SER A 125 -6.03 14.43 -0.90
CA SER A 125 -6.39 14.45 -2.32
C SER A 125 -6.24 13.05 -2.93
N SER A 126 -7.35 12.47 -3.38
CA SER A 126 -7.36 11.12 -3.96
C SER A 126 -6.36 11.01 -5.13
N GLY A 127 -5.59 9.92 -5.15
CA GLY A 127 -4.59 9.64 -6.19
C GLY A 127 -3.30 10.47 -6.12
N THR A 128 -3.18 11.43 -5.20
CA THR A 128 -1.92 12.19 -5.03
C THR A 128 -0.90 11.32 -4.29
N LEU A 129 0.20 10.97 -4.98
CA LEU A 129 1.31 10.24 -4.39
C LEU A 129 2.20 11.19 -3.59
N GLN A 130 2.56 10.78 -2.38
CA GLN A 130 3.42 11.53 -1.48
C GLN A 130 4.36 10.55 -0.79
N ASP A 131 5.64 10.88 -0.80
CA ASP A 131 6.65 10.14 -0.08
C ASP A 131 6.72 10.60 1.38
N ASP A 132 7.47 9.88 2.20
CA ASP A 132 7.63 10.22 3.60
C ASP A 132 8.35 11.56 3.75
N ALA A 133 7.85 12.36 4.68
CA ALA A 133 8.43 13.64 5.02
C ALA A 133 8.42 13.80 6.53
N LEU A 134 9.55 14.21 7.09
CA LEU A 134 9.62 14.72 8.44
C LEU A 134 9.29 16.21 8.41
N GLN A 135 8.58 16.68 9.44
CA GLN A 135 8.49 18.11 9.68
C GLN A 135 9.88 18.64 10.08
N ASN A 136 10.11 19.94 9.83
CA ASN A 136 11.39 20.62 10.04
C ASN A 136 12.09 20.17 11.33
N MET A 137 13.36 19.75 11.21
CA MET A 137 14.20 19.36 12.34
C MET A 137 15.33 20.40 12.49
N VAL A 138 15.27 21.18 13.56
CA VAL A 138 16.28 22.19 13.89
C VAL A 138 16.86 21.94 15.27
N GLY A 139 18.16 22.17 15.40
CA GLY A 139 18.89 22.09 16.66
C GLY A 139 20.17 22.91 16.59
N THR A 140 20.55 23.52 17.71
CA THR A 140 21.80 24.29 17.83
C THR A 140 22.59 23.76 19.02
N VAL A 141 23.86 23.48 18.79
CA VAL A 141 24.82 23.25 19.87
C VAL A 141 25.70 24.49 19.98
N THR A 142 25.56 25.24 21.07
CA THR A 142 26.44 26.38 21.37
C THR A 142 27.35 26.02 22.54
N MET A 143 28.64 25.87 22.27
CA MET A 143 29.66 25.66 23.30
C MET A 143 30.31 27.01 23.63
N ARG A 144 30.22 27.46 24.88
CA ARG A 144 30.85 28.70 25.36
C ARG A 144 31.83 28.37 26.48
N GLY A 145 33.13 28.50 26.24
CA GLY A 145 34.16 28.30 27.25
C GLY A 145 35.29 29.32 27.08
N ASN A 146 35.70 29.96 28.19
CA ASN A 146 36.86 30.88 28.25
C ASN A 146 38.20 30.15 28.47
N ALA A 147 38.18 28.82 28.65
CA ALA A 147 39.34 27.93 28.61
C ALA A 147 38.81 26.48 28.51
N ALA A 148 39.29 25.72 27.51
CA ALA A 148 39.07 24.28 27.31
C ALA A 148 37.64 23.74 27.59
N SER A 149 36.70 23.94 26.67
CA SER A 149 35.45 23.18 26.69
C SER A 149 35.73 21.74 26.23
N VAL A 150 35.78 20.80 27.17
CA VAL A 150 36.01 19.38 26.92
C VAL A 150 34.67 18.66 26.86
N LEU A 151 34.38 18.03 25.72
CA LEU A 151 33.26 17.10 25.62
C LEU A 151 33.71 15.73 26.14
N VAL A 152 33.22 15.33 27.31
CA VAL A 152 33.78 14.19 28.07
C VAL A 152 33.16 12.84 27.66
N GLY A 153 32.07 12.85 26.88
CA GLY A 153 31.40 11.62 26.44
C GLY A 153 30.07 11.89 25.76
N GLY A 154 29.55 10.87 25.08
CA GLY A 154 28.18 10.83 24.55
C GLY A 154 27.50 9.55 25.03
N ASP A 155 26.20 9.63 25.32
CA ASP A 155 25.37 8.50 25.72
C ASP A 155 24.18 8.32 24.77
N GLY A 156 23.71 7.09 24.65
CA GLY A 156 22.62 6.72 23.73
C GLY A 156 22.93 7.06 22.27
N VAL A 157 22.02 7.84 21.67
CA VAL A 157 22.11 8.29 20.26
C VAL A 157 23.18 9.35 20.03
N MET A 158 23.73 9.93 21.10
CA MET A 158 24.79 10.93 21.01
C MET A 158 26.14 10.23 21.16
N GLY A 159 27.03 10.40 20.18
CA GLY A 159 28.42 9.98 20.27
C GLY A 159 29.34 11.19 20.45
N ALA A 160 30.24 11.11 21.43
CA ALA A 160 31.41 12.00 21.50
C ALA A 160 32.63 11.27 20.97
N GLY A 161 33.41 11.93 20.11
CA GLY A 161 34.66 11.39 19.59
C GLY A 161 35.72 12.46 19.40
N ASN A 162 36.98 12.05 19.46
CA ASN A 162 38.11 12.88 19.06
C ASN A 162 38.21 12.86 17.52
N GLY A 163 37.77 13.95 16.87
CA GLY A 163 37.97 14.12 15.44
C GLY A 163 39.37 14.68 15.19
N ALA A 164 40.22 13.93 14.48
CA ALA A 164 41.40 14.49 13.85
C ALA A 164 41.03 15.06 12.47
N THR A 165 41.51 16.29 12.21
CA THR A 165 41.63 16.95 10.89
C THR A 165 40.35 17.15 10.08
N SER A 166 39.44 18.01 10.55
CA SER A 166 38.83 19.10 9.75
C SER A 166 37.54 19.61 10.41
N GLY A 167 37.63 20.76 11.08
CA GLY A 167 36.45 21.54 11.46
C GLY A 167 36.40 21.90 12.94
N LEU A 168 36.88 23.11 13.27
CA LEU A 168 36.81 23.82 14.57
C LEU A 168 37.97 23.59 15.57
N SER A 169 39.23 23.73 15.15
CA SER A 169 40.33 23.85 16.11
C SER A 169 40.11 25.07 17.00
N VAL A 170 40.05 24.89 18.33
CA VAL A 170 40.16 26.00 19.27
C VAL A 170 41.66 26.23 19.51
N GLU A 171 42.15 27.39 19.10
CA GLU A 171 43.51 27.82 19.40
C GLU A 171 43.55 28.35 20.82
N LEU A 172 44.20 27.61 21.73
CA LEU A 172 44.43 28.05 23.10
C LEU A 172 45.94 28.22 23.29
N LEU A 173 46.38 29.47 23.52
CA LEU A 173 47.77 29.80 23.84
C LEU A 173 48.79 29.27 22.80
N GLY A 174 48.43 29.27 21.51
CA GLY A 174 49.31 28.84 20.42
C GLY A 174 49.43 27.32 20.24
N THR A 175 48.59 26.53 20.91
CA THR A 175 48.55 25.07 20.74
C THR A 175 47.23 24.66 20.10
N THR A 176 47.29 23.93 18.98
CA THR A 176 46.10 23.35 18.33
C THR A 176 45.57 22.18 19.17
N VAL A 177 44.40 22.36 19.79
CA VAL A 177 43.73 21.28 20.52
C VAL A 177 42.75 20.56 19.59
N ALA A 178 42.68 19.23 19.70
CA ALA A 178 41.79 18.40 18.90
C ALA A 178 40.32 18.84 19.02
N THR A 179 39.60 18.79 17.90
CA THR A 179 38.18 19.09 17.78
C THR A 179 37.32 18.04 18.45
N ASN A 180 36.43 18.46 19.36
CA ASN A 180 35.39 17.60 19.90
C ASN A 180 34.26 17.46 18.86
N VAL A 181 33.92 16.23 18.49
CA VAL A 181 32.81 15.95 17.57
C VAL A 181 31.60 15.47 18.36
N ILE A 182 30.44 16.08 18.10
CA ILE A 182 29.14 15.54 18.49
C ILE A 182 28.54 14.88 17.26
N SER A 183 28.26 13.60 17.37
CA SER A 183 27.54 12.83 16.36
C SER A 183 26.18 12.43 16.89
N PHE A 184 25.18 12.47 16.02
CA PHE A 184 23.86 11.89 16.26
C PHE A 184 23.73 10.64 15.40
N ASP A 185 23.52 9.50 16.03
CA ASP A 185 23.24 8.23 15.38
C ASP A 185 22.17 7.47 16.15
N ALA A 186 20.96 7.45 15.60
CA ALA A 186 19.83 6.76 16.18
C ALA A 186 20.04 5.24 16.28
N SER A 187 20.86 4.63 15.41
CA SER A 187 21.08 3.17 15.39
C SER A 187 21.73 2.63 16.66
N ARG A 188 22.38 3.51 17.44
CA ARG A 188 23.00 3.19 18.74
C ARG A 188 21.99 2.87 19.83
N SER A 189 20.72 3.26 19.69
CA SER A 189 19.71 3.08 20.75
C SER A 189 18.32 2.66 20.25
N VAL A 190 18.07 2.73 18.95
CA VAL A 190 16.78 2.33 18.37
C VAL A 190 16.97 1.44 17.15
N ARG A 191 15.93 0.65 16.83
CA ARG A 191 15.87 -0.11 15.57
C ARG A 191 15.83 0.87 14.40
N THR A 192 16.77 0.74 13.49
CA THR A 192 16.81 1.49 12.23
C THR A 192 16.56 0.56 11.04
N ALA A 193 16.04 1.14 9.96
CA ALA A 193 15.83 0.48 8.68
C ALA A 193 15.91 1.54 7.58
N VAL A 194 15.87 1.13 6.31
CA VAL A 194 15.88 2.03 5.15
C VAL A 194 14.59 2.84 4.97
N GLU A 195 13.56 2.59 5.78
CA GLU A 195 12.25 3.25 5.75
C GLU A 195 11.79 3.58 7.17
N THR A 196 11.27 4.78 7.39
CA THR A 196 10.63 5.17 8.65
C THR A 196 9.23 4.59 8.72
N ARG A 197 9.00 3.63 9.62
CA ARG A 197 7.69 2.98 9.76
C ARG A 197 7.33 2.68 11.21
N MET A 198 6.04 2.83 11.53
CA MET A 198 5.50 2.27 12.76
C MET A 198 5.50 0.74 12.69
N ARG A 199 5.38 0.07 13.85
CA ARG A 199 5.19 -1.39 13.87
C ARG A 199 3.92 -1.72 13.08
N ASN A 200 4.07 -2.51 12.02
CA ASN A 200 2.99 -2.84 11.10
C ASN A 200 3.06 -4.31 10.66
N ILE A 201 1.97 -4.76 10.06
CA ILE A 201 1.83 -6.05 9.40
C ILE A 201 1.26 -5.81 8.00
N GLY A 202 1.75 -6.54 7.00
CA GLY A 202 1.35 -6.36 5.60
C GLY A 202 0.10 -7.17 5.26
N ALA A 203 -0.89 -6.52 4.66
CA ALA A 203 -2.06 -7.14 4.03
C ALA A 203 -2.08 -6.82 2.53
N SER A 204 -2.89 -7.56 1.76
CA SER A 204 -3.03 -7.33 0.33
C SER A 204 -4.25 -6.48 0.04
N PHE A 205 -4.09 -5.42 -0.74
CA PHE A 205 -5.19 -4.64 -1.29
C PHE A 205 -5.61 -5.17 -2.67
N TYR A 206 -6.92 -5.25 -2.85
CA TYR A 206 -7.59 -5.53 -4.11
C TYR A 206 -8.44 -4.32 -4.47
N MET A 207 -8.59 -4.02 -5.76
CA MET A 207 -9.44 -2.93 -6.24
C MET A 207 -10.47 -3.46 -7.22
N ARG A 208 -11.74 -3.09 -7.05
CA ARG A 208 -12.78 -3.44 -8.02
C ARG A 208 -12.61 -2.59 -9.28
N VAL A 209 -12.52 -3.24 -10.43
CA VAL A 209 -12.43 -2.59 -11.76
C VAL A 209 -13.68 -2.81 -12.60
N LYS A 210 -14.51 -3.80 -12.29
CA LYS A 210 -15.78 -4.07 -12.95
C LYS A 210 -16.78 -4.55 -11.91
#